data_AF-A0A1A8RY58-F1
#
_entry.id   AF-A0A1A8RY58-F1
#
_cell.length_a   1.000
_cell.length_b   1.000
_cell.length_c   1.000
_cell.angle_alpha   90.00
_cell.angle_beta   90.00
_cell.angle_gamma   90.00
#
_symmetry.space_group_name_H-M   'P 1'
#
loop_
_entity.id
_entity.type
_entity.pdbx_description
1 polymer ?
#
loop_
_entity_poly.entity_id
_entity_poly.type
_entity_poly.pdbx_seq_one_letter_code
_entity_poly.pdbx_strand_id
1 'polypeptide(L)'
;MRTGAELCVLGLLSLCSSVFTQEAVEPHRGVLIFCDDPSVEKAVSSALQTINKRITTGHKMALFQILSASKSENGSDSVYSLEFTSRKSDCPADSSKPWTECDYHPQEEGAPVQCNATVHMTETEVDTRMAFCMTEKLHDKTRAPCLGCPMEISDKSEDLKAPLSAAISRFNAVSNSTHLFALHSVGYATRQVVAGFRFNLMFDMKRTTCAKAEHKDLSEQCVTDEKNLEFANCNSVVDVAPWRLEQPSVYSECQSGLLATVPTISKRRPPGWSPLRSIPRTTAPPTQSSPAAQPTSKAPPAREESSEEDTTASKSSASPSVNNNLFHCPTKPWKPFKLASLDLPAPPTAATDPSVEGVLSDTDLLPSSSSH
;
A
#
# COMPACT_ATOMS: atom_id res chain seq x y z
N MET A 1 -50.26 30.74 -48.23
CA MET A 1 -50.36 29.69 -47.18
C MET A 1 -50.98 28.47 -47.85
N ARG A 2 -50.51 27.21 -47.80
CA ARG A 2 -49.29 26.49 -47.36
C ARG A 2 -49.19 25.28 -48.34
N THR A 3 -48.08 24.68 -48.74
CA THR A 3 -46.61 24.90 -48.66
C THR A 3 -46.00 24.05 -49.82
N GLY A 4 -44.78 24.23 -50.32
CA GLY A 4 -43.59 24.89 -49.75
C GLY A 4 -42.60 23.92 -49.09
N ALA A 5 -42.84 22.60 -49.14
CA ALA A 5 -42.20 21.64 -48.22
C ALA A 5 -41.66 20.32 -48.84
N GLU A 6 -41.77 20.07 -50.16
CA GLU A 6 -41.35 18.77 -50.73
C GLU A 6 -40.07 18.77 -51.61
N LEU A 7 -39.54 19.93 -52.01
CA LEU A 7 -38.28 19.98 -52.79
C LEU A 7 -37.03 20.44 -52.02
N CYS A 8 -37.15 20.78 -50.72
CA CYS A 8 -35.99 21.21 -49.91
C CYS A 8 -35.33 20.09 -49.09
N VAL A 9 -35.91 18.88 -49.03
CA VAL A 9 -35.40 17.80 -48.16
C VAL A 9 -34.32 16.94 -48.85
N LEU A 10 -34.39 16.78 -50.17
CA LEU A 10 -33.42 15.96 -50.93
C LEU A 10 -32.10 16.69 -51.26
N GLY A 11 -32.05 18.02 -51.12
CA GLY A 11 -30.82 18.80 -51.33
C GLY A 11 -29.88 18.86 -50.12
N LEU A 12 -30.39 18.63 -48.90
CA LEU A 12 -29.63 18.76 -47.65
C LEU A 12 -29.06 17.44 -47.10
N LEU A 13 -29.45 16.30 -47.68
CA LEU A 13 -28.90 14.97 -47.36
C LEU A 13 -27.65 14.60 -48.19
N SER A 14 -27.23 15.46 -49.13
CA SER A 14 -26.06 15.23 -50.02
C SER A 14 -24.80 15.98 -49.58
N LEU A 15 -24.87 16.81 -48.53
CA LEU A 15 -23.79 17.73 -48.12
C LEU A 15 -23.26 17.51 -46.69
N CYS A 16 -23.68 16.45 -46.00
CA CYS A 16 -23.15 16.03 -44.69
C CYS A 16 -22.35 14.71 -44.76
N SER A 17 -22.02 14.22 -45.96
CA SER A 17 -21.25 12.99 -46.18
C SER A 17 -19.74 13.21 -46.24
N SER A 18 -19.29 14.46 -46.11
CA SER A 18 -17.89 14.85 -45.92
C SER A 18 -17.74 15.53 -44.56
N VAL A 19 -16.59 15.29 -43.90
CA VAL A 19 -16.31 15.68 -42.51
C VAL A 19 -17.15 14.92 -41.47
N PHE A 20 -16.82 13.65 -41.27
CA PHE A 20 -16.36 13.13 -39.97
C PHE A 20 -15.82 11.70 -40.14
N THR A 21 -14.76 11.55 -40.94
CA THR A 21 -13.74 10.55 -40.64
C THR A 21 -12.99 11.01 -39.39
N GLN A 22 -13.66 10.91 -38.23
CA GLN A 22 -12.93 10.89 -36.99
C GLN A 22 -12.21 9.55 -36.97
N GLU A 23 -10.93 9.58 -37.33
CA GLU A 23 -10.02 8.49 -36.97
C GLU A 23 -10.26 8.21 -35.49
N ALA A 24 -10.61 6.97 -35.19
CA ALA A 24 -10.62 6.51 -33.82
C ALA A 24 -9.16 6.54 -33.35
N VAL A 25 -8.75 7.68 -32.80
CA VAL A 25 -7.46 7.83 -32.14
C VAL A 25 -7.45 6.80 -31.02
N GLU A 26 -6.81 5.67 -31.28
CA GLU A 26 -6.54 4.70 -30.22
C GLU A 26 -5.83 5.45 -29.09
N PRO A 27 -6.19 5.18 -27.82
CA PRO A 27 -5.37 5.64 -26.72
C PRO A 27 -3.99 5.04 -26.93
N HIS A 28 -2.99 5.88 -27.26
CA HIS A 28 -1.70 5.44 -27.79
C HIS A 28 -1.05 4.46 -26.81
N ARG A 29 -1.20 3.16 -27.05
CA ARG A 29 -0.50 2.13 -26.28
C ARG A 29 0.94 2.18 -26.75
N GLY A 30 1.82 2.71 -25.91
CA GLY A 30 3.25 2.69 -26.18
C GLY A 30 3.71 1.27 -26.52
N VAL A 31 4.51 1.15 -27.57
CA VAL A 31 5.15 -0.10 -27.97
C VAL A 31 6.22 -0.42 -26.93
N LEU A 32 6.27 -1.66 -26.44
CA LEU A 32 7.34 -2.09 -25.53
C LEU A 32 8.70 -2.00 -26.24
N ILE A 33 9.69 -1.47 -25.54
CA ILE A 33 11.07 -1.34 -26.04
C ILE A 33 12.06 -1.93 -25.04
N PHE A 34 13.28 -2.19 -25.51
CA PHE A 34 14.33 -2.80 -24.71
C PHE A 34 14.73 -1.90 -23.53
N CYS A 35 14.80 -2.48 -22.33
CA CYS A 35 15.13 -1.71 -21.12
C CYS A 35 16.60 -1.24 -21.07
N ASP A 36 17.49 -1.85 -21.86
CA ASP A 36 18.90 -1.49 -22.04
C ASP A 36 19.15 -0.59 -23.26
N ASP A 37 18.09 -0.06 -23.89
CA ASP A 37 18.22 0.93 -24.96
C ASP A 37 18.76 2.28 -24.40
N PRO A 38 19.78 2.91 -25.02
CA PRO A 38 20.35 4.17 -24.54
C PRO A 38 19.35 5.34 -24.42
N SER A 39 18.26 5.34 -25.20
CA SER A 39 17.19 6.33 -25.08
C SER A 39 16.34 6.11 -23.83
N VAL A 40 16.16 4.86 -23.38
CA VAL A 40 15.52 4.52 -22.11
C VAL A 40 16.40 4.94 -20.95
N GLU A 41 17.71 4.65 -20.98
CA GLU A 41 18.65 5.12 -19.95
C GLU A 41 18.65 6.66 -19.82
N LYS A 42 18.67 7.37 -20.96
CA LYS A 42 18.57 8.85 -21.01
C LYS A 42 17.26 9.35 -20.40
N ALA A 43 16.14 8.70 -20.70
CA ALA A 43 14.83 9.06 -20.16
C ALA A 43 14.72 8.79 -18.64
N VAL A 44 15.18 7.62 -18.17
CA VAL A 44 15.26 7.27 -16.74
C VAL A 44 16.17 8.24 -15.99
N SER A 45 17.29 8.66 -16.58
CA SER A 45 18.19 9.66 -15.98
C SER A 45 17.54 11.03 -15.81
N SER A 46 16.78 11.51 -16.80
CA SER A 46 15.98 12.74 -16.70
C SER A 46 14.89 12.63 -15.61
N ALA A 47 14.22 11.47 -15.55
CA ALA A 47 13.21 11.20 -14.52
C ALA A 47 13.80 11.22 -13.10
N LEU A 48 14.94 10.55 -12.89
CA LEU A 48 15.66 10.56 -11.62
C LEU A 48 16.21 11.94 -11.26
N GLN A 49 16.70 12.71 -12.23
CA GLN A 49 17.11 14.10 -11.97
C GLN A 49 15.91 14.95 -11.51
N THR A 50 14.73 14.74 -12.09
CA THR A 50 13.48 15.43 -11.74
C THR A 50 12.89 14.97 -10.40
N ILE A 51 13.11 13.71 -10.00
CA ILE A 51 12.84 13.23 -8.64
C ILE A 51 13.79 13.91 -7.65
N ASN A 52 15.11 13.85 -7.90
CA ASN A 52 16.14 14.39 -7.01
C ASN A 52 16.03 15.91 -6.80
N LYS A 53 15.64 16.69 -7.82
CA LYS A 53 15.34 18.13 -7.69
C LYS A 53 14.22 18.46 -6.67
N ARG A 54 13.35 17.50 -6.34
CA ARG A 54 12.26 17.65 -5.34
C ARG A 54 12.61 17.12 -3.96
N ILE A 55 13.75 16.45 -3.80
CA ILE A 55 14.25 15.97 -2.51
C ILE A 55 15.07 17.10 -1.90
N THR A 56 14.53 17.75 -0.85
CA THR A 56 15.20 18.86 -0.16
C THR A 56 15.91 18.43 1.12
N THR A 57 15.66 17.22 1.61
CA THR A 57 16.23 16.67 2.85
C THR A 57 16.62 15.21 2.66
N GLY A 58 17.59 14.75 3.44
CA GLY A 58 18.09 13.38 3.32
C GLY A 58 19.10 13.24 2.18
N HIS A 59 18.87 12.26 1.31
CA HIS A 59 19.86 11.82 0.30
C HIS A 59 19.17 11.65 -1.06
N LYS A 60 19.96 11.69 -2.13
CA LYS A 60 19.46 11.47 -3.50
C LYS A 60 19.07 10.02 -3.74
N MET A 61 18.16 9.80 -4.68
CA MET A 61 17.85 8.50 -5.26
C MET A 61 18.79 8.20 -6.44
N ALA A 62 19.29 6.97 -6.50
CA ALA A 62 19.98 6.40 -7.65
C ALA A 62 19.14 5.27 -8.27
N LEU A 63 19.28 5.05 -9.57
CA LEU A 63 18.67 3.91 -10.26
C LEU A 63 19.11 2.59 -9.60
N PHE A 64 18.19 1.68 -9.36
CA PHE A 64 18.51 0.28 -9.06
C PHE A 64 18.38 -0.57 -10.32
N GLN A 65 17.17 -0.74 -10.87
CA GLN A 65 16.96 -1.45 -12.14
C GLN A 65 15.73 -0.93 -12.88
N ILE A 66 15.68 -1.08 -14.20
CA ILE A 66 14.51 -0.74 -15.01
C ILE A 66 13.63 -1.99 -15.11
N LEU A 67 12.32 -1.85 -14.85
CA LEU A 67 11.35 -2.96 -14.80
C LEU A 67 10.56 -3.09 -16.11
N SER A 68 10.15 -1.97 -16.71
CA SER A 68 9.51 -1.94 -18.01
C SER A 68 9.69 -0.58 -18.70
N ALA A 69 9.71 -0.58 -20.03
CA ALA A 69 9.78 0.62 -20.84
C ALA A 69 8.86 0.47 -22.06
N SER A 70 8.10 1.53 -22.38
CA SER A 70 7.35 1.63 -23.62
C SER A 70 7.47 3.03 -24.24
N LYS A 71 7.41 3.09 -25.56
CA LYS A 71 7.53 4.31 -26.36
C LYS A 71 6.31 4.47 -27.25
N SER A 72 5.68 5.64 -27.24
CA SER A 72 4.77 6.08 -28.29
C SER A 72 5.39 7.23 -29.07
N GLU A 73 5.20 7.23 -30.38
CA GLU A 73 5.67 8.29 -31.28
C GLU A 73 4.47 9.12 -31.75
N ASN A 74 4.65 10.44 -31.81
CA ASN A 74 3.69 11.39 -32.32
C ASN A 74 4.42 12.44 -33.18
N GLY A 75 4.74 12.07 -34.42
CA GLY A 75 5.61 12.86 -35.29
C GLY A 75 7.08 12.79 -34.86
N SER A 76 7.73 13.93 -34.65
CA SER A 76 9.09 14.03 -34.10
C SER A 76 9.18 13.65 -32.62
N ASP A 77 8.04 13.59 -31.94
CA ASP A 77 8.00 13.62 -30.49
C ASP A 77 7.76 12.21 -29.95
N SER A 78 8.67 11.75 -29.07
CA SER A 78 8.63 10.42 -28.47
C SER A 78 8.26 10.52 -26.99
N VAL A 79 7.20 9.83 -26.58
CA VAL A 79 6.80 9.73 -25.18
C VAL A 79 7.19 8.36 -24.63
N TYR A 80 8.08 8.37 -23.64
CA TYR A 80 8.54 7.19 -22.91
C TYR A 80 7.73 7.03 -21.63
N SER A 81 7.10 5.88 -21.46
CA SER A 81 6.51 5.46 -20.18
C SER A 81 7.42 4.43 -19.53
N LEU A 82 7.84 4.71 -18.31
CA LEU A 82 8.93 4.03 -17.62
C LEU A 82 8.47 3.52 -16.26
N GLU A 83 8.85 2.29 -15.97
CA GLU A 83 8.75 1.68 -14.65
C GLU A 83 10.13 1.20 -14.24
N PHE A 84 10.63 1.63 -13.09
CA PHE A 84 11.96 1.32 -12.59
C PHE A 84 11.95 1.27 -11.07
N THR A 85 12.99 0.73 -10.45
CA THR A 85 13.20 0.85 -9.00
C THR A 85 14.43 1.70 -8.71
N SER A 86 14.39 2.37 -7.57
CA SER A 86 15.45 3.27 -7.11
C SER A 86 15.83 2.97 -5.67
N ARG A 87 17.04 3.36 -5.29
CA ARG A 87 17.55 3.25 -3.92
C ARG A 87 18.13 4.57 -3.43
N LYS A 88 18.13 4.77 -2.12
CA LYS A 88 18.83 5.86 -1.47
C LYS A 88 20.33 5.74 -1.76
N SER A 89 20.94 6.84 -2.18
CA SER A 89 22.38 6.92 -2.42
C SER A 89 23.14 7.49 -1.22
N ASP A 90 24.46 7.42 -1.27
CA ASP A 90 25.40 8.06 -0.34
C ASP A 90 25.43 9.59 -0.46
N CYS A 91 24.97 10.15 -1.58
CA CYS A 91 24.95 11.59 -1.83
C CYS A 91 23.85 12.31 -1.04
N PRO A 92 24.20 13.36 -0.25
CA PRO A 92 23.23 14.29 0.33
C PRO A 92 22.33 14.94 -0.73
N ALA A 93 21.09 15.26 -0.35
CA ALA A 93 20.08 15.83 -1.24
C ALA A 93 20.54 17.13 -1.93
N ASP A 94 21.23 17.99 -1.18
CA ASP A 94 21.79 19.29 -1.57
C ASP A 94 23.12 19.21 -2.33
N SER A 95 23.73 18.02 -2.44
CA SER A 95 24.99 17.83 -3.15
C SER A 95 24.89 18.29 -4.62
N SER A 96 25.94 18.89 -5.18
CA SER A 96 26.02 19.19 -6.61
C SER A 96 26.24 17.92 -7.48
N LYS A 97 26.73 16.84 -6.87
CA LYS A 97 27.09 15.58 -7.55
C LYS A 97 25.86 14.92 -8.22
N PRO A 98 25.94 14.48 -9.49
CA PRO A 98 24.84 13.79 -10.16
C PRO A 98 24.64 12.38 -9.58
N TRP A 99 23.40 11.87 -9.63
CA TRP A 99 23.03 10.59 -9.03
C TRP A 99 23.81 9.39 -9.59
N THR A 100 24.25 9.48 -10.85
CA THR A 100 25.03 8.46 -11.55
C THR A 100 26.38 8.17 -10.88
N GLU A 101 26.98 9.18 -10.26
CA GLU A 101 28.26 9.07 -9.57
C GLU A 101 28.12 8.66 -8.09
N CYS A 102 26.90 8.63 -7.56
CA CYS A 102 26.59 8.27 -6.17
C CYS A 102 26.47 6.75 -6.00
N ASP A 103 27.02 6.18 -4.94
CA ASP A 103 26.86 4.75 -4.61
C ASP A 103 25.61 4.55 -3.75
N TYR A 104 25.14 3.31 -3.58
CA TYR A 104 23.99 3.06 -2.71
C TYR A 104 24.33 3.26 -1.24
N HIS A 105 23.37 3.76 -0.47
CA HIS A 105 23.55 4.02 0.95
C HIS A 105 23.72 2.69 1.73
N PRO A 106 24.82 2.49 2.50
CA PRO A 106 25.17 1.19 3.07
C PRO A 106 24.19 0.69 4.15
N GLN A 107 23.51 1.60 4.85
CA GLN A 107 22.48 1.28 5.85
C GLN A 107 21.04 1.38 5.30
N GLU A 108 20.82 1.34 3.99
CA GLU A 108 19.45 1.23 3.45
C GLU A 108 18.93 -0.20 3.57
N GLU A 109 18.42 -0.54 4.76
CA GLU A 109 17.64 -1.75 4.99
C GLU A 109 16.26 -1.63 4.32
N GLY A 110 16.06 -2.35 3.22
CA GLY A 110 14.77 -2.40 2.52
C GLY A 110 14.86 -2.87 1.07
N ALA A 111 13.71 -3.19 0.50
CA ALA A 111 13.57 -3.40 -0.94
C ALA A 111 13.75 -2.08 -1.70
N PRO A 112 14.28 -2.09 -2.95
CA PRO A 112 14.28 -0.92 -3.82
C PRO A 112 12.88 -0.33 -4.00
N VAL A 113 12.76 1.00 -3.96
CA VAL A 113 11.49 1.71 -4.09
C VAL A 113 11.07 1.75 -5.57
N GLN A 114 9.85 1.30 -5.88
CA GLN A 114 9.30 1.32 -7.24
C GLN A 114 8.93 2.75 -7.66
N CYS A 115 9.26 3.13 -8.89
CA CYS A 115 9.09 4.47 -9.44
C CYS A 115 8.54 4.41 -10.87
N ASN A 116 7.67 5.37 -11.19
CA ASN A 116 7.04 5.51 -12.50
C ASN A 116 7.38 6.88 -13.07
N ALA A 117 7.61 6.96 -14.38
CA ALA A 117 7.81 8.22 -15.08
C ALA A 117 7.21 8.24 -16.49
N THR A 118 6.89 9.44 -16.96
CA THR A 118 6.52 9.76 -18.32
C THR A 118 7.42 10.89 -18.80
N VAL A 119 8.24 10.60 -19.80
CA VAL A 119 9.27 11.51 -20.32
C VAL A 119 8.99 11.78 -21.79
N HIS A 120 8.91 13.06 -22.15
CA HIS A 120 8.77 13.53 -23.51
C HIS A 120 10.17 13.84 -24.05
N MET A 121 10.51 13.30 -25.22
CA MET A 121 11.81 13.49 -25.83
C MET A 121 11.66 13.83 -27.31
N THR A 122 12.28 14.94 -27.71
CA THR A 122 12.46 15.35 -29.09
C THR A 122 13.93 15.12 -29.48
N GLU A 123 14.34 15.55 -30.68
CA GLU A 123 15.75 15.50 -31.10
C GLU A 123 16.67 16.32 -30.16
N THR A 124 16.19 17.46 -29.64
CA THR A 124 16.99 18.42 -28.87
C THR A 124 16.62 18.49 -27.39
N GLU A 125 15.39 18.15 -27.00
CA GLU A 125 14.86 18.37 -25.64
C GLU A 125 14.44 17.05 -24.96
N VAL A 126 14.63 16.99 -23.65
CA VAL A 126 14.16 15.88 -22.79
C VAL A 126 13.42 16.45 -21.59
N ASP A 127 12.10 16.44 -21.65
CA ASP A 127 11.22 16.96 -20.61
C ASP A 127 10.54 15.83 -19.82
N THR A 128 10.75 15.80 -18.50
CA THR A 128 10.05 14.85 -17.62
C THR A 128 8.68 15.41 -17.25
N ARG A 129 7.64 15.01 -17.99
CA ARG A 129 6.24 15.40 -17.73
C ARG A 129 5.75 14.92 -16.35
N MET A 130 6.12 13.70 -15.97
CA MET A 130 5.74 13.11 -14.69
C MET A 130 6.84 12.17 -14.22
N ALA A 131 7.18 12.22 -12.94
CA ALA A 131 7.99 11.19 -12.27
C ALA A 131 7.64 11.13 -10.79
N PHE A 132 7.49 9.93 -10.24
CA PHE A 132 7.25 9.72 -8.81
C PHE A 132 7.74 8.34 -8.38
N CYS A 133 8.14 8.22 -7.12
CA CYS A 133 8.42 6.94 -6.49
C CYS A 133 7.29 6.60 -5.52
N MET A 134 6.81 5.36 -5.61
CA MET A 134 5.90 4.75 -4.66
C MET A 134 6.70 4.31 -3.44
N THR A 135 7.18 5.30 -2.67
CA THR A 135 7.53 5.03 -1.28
C THR A 135 6.24 4.55 -0.62
N GLU A 136 6.18 3.26 -0.27
CA GLU A 136 5.22 2.82 0.74
C GLU A 136 5.33 3.80 1.90
N LYS A 137 4.21 4.21 2.48
CA LYS A 137 4.22 5.13 3.63
C LYS A 137 4.76 4.38 4.86
N LEU A 138 6.06 4.11 4.87
CA LEU A 138 6.85 4.02 6.07
C LEU A 138 6.47 5.26 6.87
N HIS A 139 5.79 5.04 8.00
CA HIS A 139 5.54 6.10 8.97
C HIS A 139 6.83 6.87 9.12
N ASP A 140 6.78 8.18 8.89
CA ASP A 140 7.94 9.06 8.78
C ASP A 140 8.74 9.01 10.08
N LYS A 141 9.65 8.03 10.22
CA LYS A 141 10.46 7.79 11.43
C LYS A 141 11.40 8.97 11.71
N THR A 142 11.57 9.85 10.72
CA THR A 142 12.29 11.13 10.80
C THR A 142 11.44 12.28 11.35
N ARG A 143 10.13 12.11 11.54
CA ARG A 143 9.28 13.03 12.32
C ARG A 143 8.90 12.40 13.65
N ALA A 144 9.00 13.19 14.71
CA ALA A 144 8.49 12.78 16.02
C ALA A 144 6.99 12.42 15.91
N PRO A 145 6.55 11.28 16.46
CA PRO A 145 5.13 10.91 16.46
C PRO A 145 4.27 12.01 17.06
N CYS A 146 3.19 12.39 16.38
CA CYS A 146 2.26 13.38 16.92
C CYS A 146 1.52 12.78 18.12
N LEU A 147 1.97 13.09 19.33
CA LEU A 147 1.39 12.56 20.58
C LEU A 147 -0.11 12.89 20.74
N GLY A 148 -0.55 14.01 20.16
CA GLY A 148 -1.96 14.42 20.10
C GLY A 148 -2.77 13.77 18.98
N CYS A 149 -2.21 12.86 18.19
CA CYS A 149 -2.95 12.03 17.24
C CYS A 149 -3.43 10.73 17.91
N PRO A 150 -4.60 10.18 17.56
CA PRO A 150 -4.95 8.82 17.93
C PRO A 150 -3.94 7.83 17.33
N MET A 151 -3.23 7.12 18.18
CA MET A 151 -2.34 6.03 17.78
C MET A 151 -2.97 4.70 18.18
N GLU A 152 -2.94 3.72 17.27
CA GLU A 152 -3.41 2.36 17.54
C GLU A 152 -2.54 1.69 18.61
N ILE A 153 -3.17 0.98 19.53
CA ILE A 153 -2.51 0.24 20.62
C ILE A 153 -3.00 -1.20 20.63
N SER A 154 -2.12 -2.14 21.02
CA SER A 154 -2.49 -3.55 21.10
C SER A 154 -3.62 -3.79 22.11
N ASP A 155 -4.50 -4.72 21.74
CA ASP A 155 -5.47 -5.44 22.58
C ASP A 155 -4.95 -5.88 23.96
N LYS A 156 -3.64 -6.12 24.10
CA LYS A 156 -2.96 -6.57 25.32
C LYS A 156 -2.21 -5.46 26.06
N SER A 157 -2.36 -4.21 25.64
CA SER A 157 -1.70 -3.08 26.32
C SER A 157 -2.22 -2.90 27.74
N GLU A 158 -1.31 -2.78 28.70
CA GLU A 158 -1.63 -2.49 30.12
C GLU A 158 -2.47 -1.21 30.28
N ASP A 159 -2.24 -0.21 29.41
CA ASP A 159 -3.01 1.04 29.34
C ASP A 159 -4.52 0.83 29.18
N LEU A 160 -4.95 -0.32 28.64
CA LEU A 160 -6.36 -0.62 28.39
C LEU A 160 -7.12 -1.06 29.65
N LYS A 161 -6.44 -1.49 30.72
CA LYS A 161 -7.12 -2.07 31.90
C LYS A 161 -8.07 -1.08 32.57
N ALA A 162 -7.63 0.16 32.79
CA ALA A 162 -8.44 1.22 33.40
C ALA A 162 -9.61 1.72 32.52
N PRO A 163 -9.42 2.05 31.23
CA PRO A 163 -10.53 2.51 30.39
C PRO A 163 -11.51 1.39 30.04
N LEU A 164 -11.08 0.13 29.85
CA LEU A 164 -11.99 -1.00 29.65
C LEU A 164 -12.82 -1.27 30.91
N SER A 165 -12.21 -1.31 32.09
CA SER A 165 -12.98 -1.54 33.34
C SER A 165 -14.01 -0.44 33.59
N ALA A 166 -13.69 0.82 33.30
CA ALA A 166 -14.64 1.93 33.36
C ALA A 166 -15.78 1.78 32.33
N ALA A 167 -15.48 1.39 31.09
CA ALA A 167 -16.50 1.17 30.05
C ALA A 167 -17.44 0.00 30.39
N ILE A 168 -16.88 -1.11 30.86
CA ILE A 168 -17.63 -2.32 31.26
C ILE A 168 -18.46 -2.06 32.52
N SER A 169 -17.91 -1.39 33.53
CA SER A 169 -18.64 -0.97 34.73
C SER A 169 -19.83 -0.07 34.38
N ARG A 170 -19.64 0.93 33.50
CA ARG A 170 -20.74 1.76 33.01
C ARG A 170 -21.81 0.93 32.31
N PHE A 171 -21.43 0.03 31.39
CA PHE A 171 -22.39 -0.84 30.70
C PHE A 171 -23.18 -1.69 31.70
N ASN A 172 -22.49 -2.36 32.64
CA ASN A 172 -23.13 -3.18 33.66
C ASN A 172 -24.08 -2.36 34.56
N ALA A 173 -23.75 -1.11 34.88
CA ALA A 173 -24.63 -0.23 35.64
C ALA A 173 -25.92 0.11 34.86
N VAL A 174 -25.81 0.55 33.60
CA VAL A 174 -26.96 1.07 32.82
C VAL A 174 -27.75 -0.01 32.04
N SER A 175 -27.18 -1.19 31.84
CA SER A 175 -27.81 -2.28 31.09
C SER A 175 -29.01 -2.87 31.83
N ASN A 176 -30.05 -3.22 31.08
CA ASN A 176 -31.24 -3.92 31.57
C ASN A 176 -31.06 -5.45 31.70
N SER A 177 -29.86 -5.99 31.42
CA SER A 177 -29.62 -7.42 31.59
C SER A 177 -29.63 -7.83 33.07
N THR A 178 -30.02 -9.07 33.33
CA THR A 178 -30.12 -9.66 34.66
C THR A 178 -28.78 -10.10 35.23
N HIS A 179 -27.75 -10.19 34.39
CA HIS A 179 -26.41 -10.65 34.74
C HIS A 179 -25.36 -9.61 34.34
N LEU A 180 -24.21 -9.64 35.02
CA LEU A 180 -23.06 -8.82 34.66
C LEU A 180 -22.36 -9.40 33.42
N PHE A 181 -21.73 -8.52 32.65
CA PHE A 181 -20.93 -8.83 31.47
C PHE A 181 -19.45 -8.58 31.76
N ALA A 182 -18.58 -9.51 31.36
CA ALA A 182 -17.13 -9.38 31.44
C ALA A 182 -16.52 -9.25 30.03
N LEU A 183 -15.32 -8.68 29.92
CA LEU A 183 -14.60 -8.54 28.66
C LEU A 183 -14.47 -9.91 27.95
N HIS A 184 -14.77 -9.96 26.66
CA HIS A 184 -14.53 -11.12 25.82
C HIS A 184 -13.34 -10.89 24.89
N SER A 185 -13.39 -9.86 24.06
CA SER A 185 -12.29 -9.47 23.17
C SER A 185 -12.23 -7.96 22.93
N VAL A 186 -11.03 -7.47 22.61
CA VAL A 186 -10.81 -6.10 22.10
C VAL A 186 -10.50 -6.23 20.62
N GLY A 187 -11.28 -5.60 19.75
CA GLY A 187 -11.06 -5.64 18.29
C GLY A 187 -10.30 -4.43 17.75
N TYR A 188 -10.49 -3.24 18.33
CA TYR A 188 -9.77 -2.03 17.95
C TYR A 188 -9.58 -1.10 19.15
N ALA A 189 -8.39 -0.53 19.30
CA ALA A 189 -8.09 0.40 20.37
C ALA A 189 -7.14 1.49 19.89
N THR A 190 -7.43 2.74 20.24
CA THR A 190 -6.51 3.88 20.05
C THR A 190 -6.31 4.65 21.34
N ARG A 191 -5.15 5.28 21.49
CA ARG A 191 -4.82 6.22 22.58
C ARG A 191 -4.38 7.56 21.98
N GLN A 192 -4.91 8.66 22.51
CA GLN A 192 -4.60 10.03 22.10
C GLN A 192 -4.29 10.89 23.34
N VAL A 193 -3.26 11.74 23.29
CA VAL A 193 -3.04 12.76 24.32
C VAL A 193 -3.98 13.95 24.10
N VAL A 194 -4.76 14.28 25.13
CA VAL A 194 -5.71 15.40 25.19
C VAL A 194 -5.52 16.14 26.53
N ALA A 195 -6.58 16.67 27.16
CA ALA A 195 -6.57 17.11 28.55
C ALA A 195 -6.59 15.91 29.54
N GLY A 196 -5.78 14.89 29.27
CA GLY A 196 -5.95 13.50 29.71
C GLY A 196 -5.40 12.54 28.64
N PHE A 197 -5.74 11.27 28.75
CA PHE A 197 -5.68 10.29 27.66
C PHE A 197 -7.10 9.98 27.18
N ARG A 198 -7.34 10.10 25.87
CA ARG A 198 -8.56 9.64 25.23
C ARG A 198 -8.33 8.27 24.61
N PHE A 199 -9.18 7.32 24.95
CA PHE A 199 -9.22 6.00 24.35
C PHE A 199 -10.47 5.84 23.50
N ASN A 200 -10.34 5.45 22.23
CA ASN A 200 -11.46 4.92 21.46
C ASN A 200 -11.32 3.41 21.41
N LEU A 201 -12.35 2.69 21.87
CA LEU A 201 -12.34 1.25 22.12
C LEU A 201 -13.50 0.59 21.40
N MET A 202 -13.20 -0.39 20.55
CA MET A 202 -14.19 -1.34 20.03
C MET A 202 -13.90 -2.71 20.66
N PHE A 203 -14.83 -3.19 21.48
CA PHE A 203 -14.68 -4.44 22.22
C PHE A 203 -16.02 -5.14 22.33
N ASP A 204 -16.00 -6.43 22.63
CA ASP A 204 -17.18 -7.16 23.08
C ASP A 204 -17.01 -7.74 24.48
N MET A 205 -18.17 -8.04 25.07
CA MET A 205 -18.31 -8.61 26.38
C MET A 205 -19.19 -9.84 26.29
N LYS A 206 -18.91 -10.82 27.14
CA LYS A 206 -19.69 -12.04 27.32
C LYS A 206 -20.39 -11.98 28.67
N ARG A 207 -21.63 -12.46 28.72
CA ARG A 207 -22.37 -12.61 29.97
C ARG A 207 -21.64 -13.53 30.96
N THR A 208 -21.71 -13.18 32.24
CA THR A 208 -21.15 -13.95 33.36
C THR A 208 -22.23 -14.72 34.12
N THR A 209 -21.81 -15.59 35.01
CA THR A 209 -22.66 -16.26 36.00
C THR A 209 -23.15 -15.33 37.11
N CYS A 210 -22.58 -14.14 37.28
CA CYS A 210 -22.97 -13.19 38.32
C CYS A 210 -24.30 -12.50 38.01
N ALA A 211 -25.31 -12.75 38.83
CA ALA A 211 -26.57 -12.02 38.81
C ALA A 211 -26.39 -10.58 39.31
N LYS A 212 -26.87 -9.59 38.54
CA LYS A 212 -26.80 -8.15 38.84
C LYS A 212 -27.60 -7.75 40.10
N ALA A 213 -28.56 -8.58 40.51
CA ALA A 213 -29.32 -8.38 41.74
C ALA A 213 -28.50 -8.66 43.02
N GLU A 214 -27.48 -9.51 42.91
CA GLU A 214 -26.62 -9.94 44.02
C GLU A 214 -25.24 -9.27 43.96
N HIS A 215 -24.77 -8.94 42.76
CA HIS A 215 -23.45 -8.37 42.49
C HIS A 215 -23.60 -7.00 41.84
N LYS A 216 -23.18 -5.95 42.56
CA LYS A 216 -23.22 -4.57 42.06
C LYS A 216 -22.17 -4.31 40.96
N ASP A 217 -20.99 -4.90 41.14
CA ASP A 217 -19.80 -4.70 40.31
C ASP A 217 -19.19 -6.07 39.97
N LEU A 218 -18.36 -6.13 38.92
CA LEU A 218 -17.62 -7.34 38.58
C LEU A 218 -16.58 -7.66 39.66
N SER A 219 -16.60 -8.88 40.15
CA SER A 219 -15.54 -9.44 40.99
C SER A 219 -14.81 -10.59 40.27
N GLU A 220 -13.67 -11.02 40.82
CA GLU A 220 -12.88 -12.13 40.26
C GLU A 220 -13.64 -13.47 40.24
N GLN A 221 -14.74 -13.59 40.99
CA GLN A 221 -15.61 -14.77 41.01
C GLN A 221 -16.62 -14.79 39.85
N CYS A 222 -16.76 -13.69 39.09
CA CYS A 222 -17.69 -13.59 37.96
C CYS A 222 -17.12 -14.23 36.68
N VAL A 223 -17.21 -15.56 36.60
CA VAL A 223 -16.79 -16.36 35.43
C VAL A 223 -17.78 -16.20 34.27
N THR A 224 -17.30 -16.29 33.02
CA THR A 224 -18.14 -16.28 31.82
C THR A 224 -19.11 -17.47 31.79
N ASP A 225 -20.35 -17.23 31.37
CA ASP A 225 -21.34 -18.30 31.22
C ASP A 225 -21.10 -19.04 29.89
N GLU A 226 -20.63 -20.29 29.97
CA GLU A 226 -20.42 -21.15 28.81
C GLU A 226 -21.70 -21.83 28.28
N LYS A 227 -22.82 -21.73 29.02
CA LYS A 227 -24.13 -22.29 28.63
C LYS A 227 -25.00 -21.24 27.96
N ASN A 228 -25.00 -20.00 28.46
CA ASN A 228 -25.74 -18.88 27.89
C ASN A 228 -24.79 -17.93 27.15
N LEU A 229 -24.57 -18.22 25.87
CA LEU A 229 -23.70 -17.42 24.97
C LEU A 229 -24.37 -16.10 24.56
N GLU A 230 -24.52 -15.20 25.52
CA GLU A 230 -25.03 -13.84 25.34
C GLU A 230 -23.85 -12.85 25.27
N PHE A 231 -23.79 -12.08 24.19
CA PHE A 231 -22.72 -11.12 23.92
C PHE A 231 -23.27 -9.71 23.69
N ALA A 232 -22.47 -8.71 24.02
CA ALA A 232 -22.71 -7.31 23.65
C ALA A 232 -21.40 -6.68 23.16
N ASN A 233 -21.45 -5.99 22.02
CA ASN A 233 -20.33 -5.23 21.50
C ASN A 233 -20.56 -3.73 21.69
N CYS A 234 -19.49 -3.01 22.00
CA CYS A 234 -19.51 -1.59 22.32
C CYS A 234 -18.45 -0.83 21.51
N ASN A 235 -18.83 0.35 21.05
CA ASN A 235 -17.91 1.41 20.66
C ASN A 235 -17.91 2.47 21.77
N SER A 236 -16.77 2.66 22.43
CA SER A 236 -16.63 3.52 23.60
C SER A 236 -15.52 4.54 23.44
N VAL A 237 -15.81 5.78 23.85
CA VAL A 237 -14.82 6.84 24.06
C VAL A 237 -14.64 7.02 25.56
N VAL A 238 -13.41 6.83 26.04
CA VAL A 238 -13.07 6.92 27.47
C VAL A 238 -11.94 7.91 27.68
N ASP A 239 -12.21 8.99 28.40
CA ASP A 239 -11.22 9.97 28.81
C ASP A 239 -10.76 9.70 30.25
N VAL A 240 -9.45 9.51 30.43
CA VAL A 240 -8.81 9.18 31.71
C VAL A 240 -7.71 10.20 32.01
N ALA A 241 -7.71 10.78 33.22
CA ALA A 241 -6.64 11.68 33.69
C ALA A 241 -6.22 11.29 35.12
N PRO A 242 -5.40 10.23 35.31
CA PRO A 242 -5.14 9.66 36.64
C PRO A 242 -4.57 10.67 37.65
N TRP A 243 -3.78 11.63 37.18
CA TRP A 243 -3.19 12.72 37.97
C TRP A 243 -4.21 13.72 38.53
N ARG A 244 -5.46 13.71 38.06
CA ARG A 244 -6.55 14.54 38.62
C ARG A 244 -7.35 13.85 39.72
N LEU A 245 -7.19 12.53 39.89
CA LEU A 245 -8.01 11.71 40.78
C LEU A 245 -9.53 11.77 40.46
N GLU A 246 -9.88 12.15 39.23
CA GLU A 246 -11.24 12.19 38.70
C GLU A 246 -11.68 10.81 38.18
N GLN A 247 -12.97 10.51 38.22
CA GLN A 247 -13.51 9.31 37.58
C GLN A 247 -13.40 9.42 36.05
N PRO A 248 -13.11 8.32 35.32
CA PRO A 248 -13.09 8.34 33.86
C PRO A 248 -14.41 8.80 33.25
N SER A 249 -14.33 9.73 32.30
CA SER A 249 -15.50 10.11 31.50
C SER A 249 -15.70 9.08 30.40
N VAL A 250 -16.85 8.40 30.42
CA VAL A 250 -17.15 7.27 29.53
C VAL A 250 -18.40 7.58 28.71
N TYR A 251 -18.25 7.56 27.39
CA TYR A 251 -19.33 7.53 26.41
C TYR A 251 -19.31 6.16 25.71
N SER A 252 -20.43 5.46 25.64
CA SER A 252 -20.50 4.10 25.07
C SER A 252 -21.78 3.92 24.26
N GLU A 253 -21.64 3.47 23.03
CA GLU A 253 -22.72 2.96 22.17
C GLU A 253 -22.57 1.44 22.09
N CYS A 254 -23.57 0.69 22.57
CA CYS A 254 -23.51 -0.77 22.66
C CYS A 254 -24.73 -1.43 22.01
N GLN A 255 -24.51 -2.61 21.43
CA GLN A 255 -25.53 -3.42 20.77
C GLN A 255 -25.31 -4.91 21.09
N SER A 256 -26.37 -5.72 21.01
CA SER A 256 -26.29 -7.16 21.22
C SER A 256 -25.51 -7.87 20.10
N GLY A 257 -24.81 -8.94 20.46
CA GLY A 257 -24.00 -9.76 19.56
C GLY A 257 -22.48 -9.56 19.73
N LEU A 258 -21.70 -10.49 19.16
CA LEU A 258 -20.24 -10.42 19.10
C LEU A 258 -19.78 -9.18 18.31
N LEU A 259 -18.57 -8.70 18.62
CA LEU A 259 -17.91 -7.71 17.80
C LEU A 259 -17.63 -8.35 16.43
N ALA A 260 -18.06 -7.70 15.36
CA ALA A 260 -17.75 -8.15 14.01
C ALA A 260 -16.22 -8.05 13.81
N THR A 261 -15.54 -9.20 13.88
CA THR A 261 -14.15 -9.33 13.47
C THR A 261 -14.07 -8.91 12.01
N VAL A 262 -13.57 -7.71 11.75
CA VAL A 262 -13.40 -7.21 10.38
C VAL A 262 -12.25 -8.02 9.78
N PRO A 263 -12.48 -8.94 8.83
CA PRO A 263 -11.37 -9.56 8.13
C PRO A 263 -10.60 -8.44 7.43
N THR A 264 -9.27 -8.50 7.45
CA THR A 264 -8.34 -7.45 6.98
C THR A 264 -8.40 -7.17 5.46
N ILE A 265 -9.45 -7.64 4.77
CA ILE A 265 -9.71 -7.44 3.35
C ILE A 265 -11.17 -7.03 3.14
N SER A 266 -11.45 -5.75 3.35
CA SER A 266 -12.35 -4.96 2.48
C SER A 266 -12.33 -3.49 2.91
N LYS A 267 -11.51 -2.67 2.23
CA LYS A 267 -11.81 -1.25 2.11
C LYS A 267 -13.16 -1.14 1.39
N ARG A 268 -14.25 -1.01 2.13
CA ARG A 268 -15.59 -0.83 1.53
C ARG A 268 -15.50 0.41 0.64
N ARG A 269 -15.61 0.22 -0.68
CA ARG A 269 -15.77 1.34 -1.61
C ARG A 269 -16.98 2.16 -1.14
N PRO A 270 -16.91 3.50 -1.15
CA PRO A 270 -18.11 4.29 -0.91
C PRO A 270 -19.21 3.85 -1.90
N PRO A 271 -20.47 3.73 -1.44
CA PRO A 271 -21.56 3.27 -2.29
C PRO A 271 -21.76 4.26 -3.44
N GLY A 272 -21.48 3.83 -4.67
CA GLY A 272 -21.61 4.66 -5.86
C GLY A 272 -20.65 4.33 -7.00
N TRP A 273 -19.47 3.75 -6.73
CA TRP A 273 -18.48 3.42 -7.78
C TRP A 273 -18.41 1.93 -8.09
N SER A 274 -19.21 1.50 -9.07
CA SER A 274 -19.01 0.28 -9.85
C SER A 274 -18.94 0.63 -11.33
N PRO A 275 -17.82 0.40 -12.04
CA PRO A 275 -17.74 0.68 -13.46
C PRO A 275 -18.42 -0.44 -14.26
N LEU A 276 -19.38 -0.05 -15.10
CA LEU A 276 -19.90 -0.80 -16.27
C LEU A 276 -20.65 -2.12 -16.02
N ARG A 277 -21.99 -2.04 -16.05
CA ARG A 277 -22.81 -2.56 -17.18
C ARG A 277 -24.32 -2.41 -16.90
N SER A 278 -24.96 -1.46 -17.58
CA SER A 278 -26.40 -1.46 -17.81
C SER A 278 -26.68 -1.84 -19.26
N ILE A 279 -26.83 -3.15 -19.53
CA ILE A 279 -27.34 -3.66 -20.81
C ILE A 279 -28.78 -4.09 -20.57
N PRO A 280 -29.79 -3.37 -21.09
CA PRO A 280 -31.17 -3.85 -21.04
C PRO A 280 -31.31 -5.09 -21.92
N ARG A 281 -31.67 -6.23 -21.33
CA ARG A 281 -32.26 -7.36 -22.07
C ARG A 281 -33.76 -7.14 -22.13
N THR A 282 -34.31 -7.05 -23.34
CA THR A 282 -35.76 -7.15 -23.57
C THR A 282 -36.02 -8.31 -24.53
N THR A 283 -36.45 -9.43 -23.94
CA THR A 283 -37.28 -10.53 -24.50
C THR A 283 -37.45 -10.66 -26.02
N ALA A 284 -37.01 -11.81 -26.56
CA ALA A 284 -37.57 -12.42 -27.80
C ALA A 284 -38.91 -13.12 -27.49
N PRO A 285 -39.79 -13.36 -28.50
CA PRO A 285 -39.72 -14.60 -29.32
C PRO A 285 -40.29 -14.42 -30.77
N PRO A 286 -40.56 -15.48 -31.56
CA PRO A 286 -39.63 -16.47 -32.13
C PRO A 286 -39.74 -16.61 -33.68
N THR A 287 -38.98 -17.57 -34.27
CA THR A 287 -39.36 -18.47 -35.43
C THR A 287 -38.50 -18.41 -36.72
N GLN A 288 -37.91 -19.57 -37.10
CA GLN A 288 -37.45 -20.03 -38.45
C GLN A 288 -36.34 -19.23 -39.19
N SER A 289 -35.45 -19.78 -40.03
CA SER A 289 -35.10 -21.16 -40.45
C SER A 289 -33.71 -21.22 -41.13
N SER A 290 -33.09 -22.41 -41.24
CA SER A 290 -31.87 -22.75 -42.02
C SER A 290 -32.05 -22.59 -43.57
N PRO A 291 -31.07 -22.87 -44.50
CA PRO A 291 -29.76 -23.55 -44.34
C PRO A 291 -28.53 -23.08 -45.21
N ALA A 292 -27.37 -23.67 -44.87
CA ALA A 292 -26.18 -24.10 -45.64
C ALA A 292 -25.83 -23.58 -47.08
N ALA A 293 -24.52 -23.35 -47.30
CA ALA A 293 -23.78 -23.74 -48.52
C ALA A 293 -22.25 -23.87 -48.31
N GLN A 294 -21.66 -24.95 -48.84
CA GLN A 294 -20.24 -25.19 -49.14
C GLN A 294 -19.97 -24.80 -50.64
N PRO A 295 -18.78 -24.96 -51.30
CA PRO A 295 -17.63 -25.82 -50.99
C PRO A 295 -16.20 -25.25 -51.26
N THR A 296 -15.23 -26.15 -51.02
CA THR A 296 -13.84 -26.36 -51.51
C THR A 296 -13.35 -25.62 -52.80
N SER A 297 -12.05 -25.52 -53.17
CA SER A 297 -10.91 -26.47 -53.06
C SER A 297 -9.55 -25.85 -53.51
N LYS A 298 -8.47 -26.65 -53.39
CA LYS A 298 -7.14 -26.60 -54.09
C LYS A 298 -5.97 -25.76 -53.51
N ALA A 299 -5.02 -26.49 -52.91
CA ALA A 299 -3.58 -26.28 -53.15
C ALA A 299 -3.16 -26.92 -54.50
N PRO A 300 -1.93 -26.70 -55.02
CA PRO A 300 -0.78 -27.55 -54.67
C PRO A 300 0.59 -26.77 -54.72
N PRO A 301 1.77 -27.39 -54.79
CA PRO A 301 2.47 -27.96 -53.63
C PRO A 301 3.93 -27.46 -53.46
N ALA A 302 4.62 -27.92 -52.42
CA ALA A 302 6.03 -27.64 -52.15
C ALA A 302 7.01 -28.43 -53.05
N ARG A 303 8.28 -28.03 -53.03
CA ARG A 303 9.46 -28.85 -53.36
C ARG A 303 10.38 -28.94 -52.14
N GLU A 304 10.93 -30.13 -51.90
CA GLU A 304 12.02 -30.40 -50.96
C GLU A 304 13.38 -30.40 -51.68
N GLU A 305 14.45 -30.07 -50.94
CA GLU A 305 15.76 -30.76 -50.90
C GLU A 305 16.50 -30.18 -49.65
N SER A 306 16.87 -30.96 -48.63
CA SER A 306 18.10 -31.77 -48.46
C SER A 306 19.42 -30.96 -48.56
N SER A 307 20.48 -31.17 -47.76
CA SER A 307 20.82 -32.25 -46.81
C SER A 307 21.89 -31.86 -45.74
N GLU A 308 21.93 -32.64 -44.63
CA GLU A 308 23.11 -33.26 -43.93
C GLU A 308 24.25 -32.39 -43.30
N GLU A 309 24.47 -32.45 -41.96
CA GLU A 309 25.38 -33.34 -41.13
C GLU A 309 26.84 -32.84 -41.00
N ASP A 310 27.64 -33.06 -39.94
CA ASP A 310 27.45 -33.53 -38.54
C ASP A 310 28.74 -33.17 -37.69
N THR A 311 28.71 -33.47 -36.38
CA THR A 311 29.82 -33.59 -35.41
C THR A 311 30.33 -32.29 -34.75
N THR A 312 30.70 -32.23 -33.46
CA THR A 312 30.89 -33.29 -32.45
C THR A 312 30.28 -32.88 -31.09
N ALA A 313 29.76 -33.84 -30.33
CA ALA A 313 29.10 -33.60 -29.03
C ALA A 313 30.07 -33.42 -27.85
N SER A 314 29.63 -32.63 -26.86
CA SER A 314 29.91 -32.91 -25.43
C SER A 314 28.73 -32.44 -24.59
N LYS A 315 28.03 -33.39 -23.98
CA LYS A 315 26.75 -33.21 -23.30
C LYS A 315 26.95 -33.15 -21.80
N SER A 316 26.41 -32.10 -21.17
CA SER A 316 26.13 -32.08 -19.74
C SER A 316 24.73 -31.51 -19.51
N SER A 317 23.86 -32.30 -18.89
CA SER A 317 22.44 -31.98 -18.74
C SER A 317 22.19 -30.84 -17.75
N ALA A 318 21.41 -29.83 -18.17
CA ALA A 318 20.57 -29.02 -17.29
C ALA A 318 19.32 -28.59 -18.05
N SER A 319 18.18 -28.52 -17.35
CA SER A 319 16.84 -28.31 -17.93
C SER A 319 16.68 -26.97 -18.67
N PRO A 320 15.79 -26.87 -19.68
CA PRO A 320 15.58 -25.64 -20.42
C PRO A 320 14.75 -24.64 -19.60
N SER A 321 15.42 -23.77 -18.84
CA SER A 321 14.80 -22.58 -18.25
C SER A 321 14.58 -21.50 -19.31
N VAL A 322 13.53 -21.68 -20.14
CA VAL A 322 13.07 -20.65 -21.08
C VAL A 322 12.39 -19.53 -20.28
N ASN A 323 13.19 -18.55 -19.85
CA ASN A 323 12.74 -17.21 -19.49
C ASN A 323 13.61 -16.21 -20.26
N ASN A 324 13.43 -16.17 -21.58
CA ASN A 324 13.95 -15.08 -22.39
C ASN A 324 13.13 -13.83 -22.08
N ASN A 325 13.70 -12.95 -21.26
CA ASN A 325 13.18 -11.60 -21.04
C ASN A 325 13.23 -10.83 -22.36
N LEU A 326 12.12 -10.88 -23.12
CA LEU A 326 12.03 -10.47 -24.53
C LEU A 326 12.46 -9.01 -24.81
N PHE A 327 12.47 -8.16 -23.78
CA PHE A 327 12.87 -6.76 -23.83
C PHE A 327 14.04 -6.43 -22.87
N HIS A 328 14.81 -7.43 -22.44
CA HIS A 328 15.91 -7.30 -21.46
C HIS A 328 15.51 -6.67 -20.11
N CYS A 329 14.22 -6.73 -19.77
CA CYS A 329 13.66 -6.26 -18.51
C CYS A 329 13.40 -7.45 -17.55
N PRO A 330 13.64 -7.33 -16.23
CA PRO A 330 14.29 -6.20 -15.58
C PRO A 330 15.79 -6.15 -15.90
N THR A 331 16.38 -4.96 -15.91
CA THR A 331 17.83 -4.81 -16.10
C THR A 331 18.59 -5.37 -14.90
N LYS A 332 19.91 -5.58 -15.07
CA LYS A 332 20.80 -5.80 -13.92
C LYS A 332 20.84 -4.54 -13.04
N PRO A 333 21.19 -4.67 -11.74
CA PRO A 333 21.43 -3.53 -10.88
C PRO A 333 22.46 -2.56 -11.47
N TRP A 334 22.12 -1.26 -11.52
CA TRP A 334 22.95 -0.19 -12.09
C TRP A 334 24.37 -0.15 -11.49
N LYS A 335 24.45 -0.37 -10.19
CA LYS A 335 25.70 -0.59 -9.44
C LYS A 335 25.65 -1.90 -8.64
N PRO A 336 26.80 -2.48 -8.26
CA PRO A 336 26.84 -3.57 -7.30
C PRO A 336 26.32 -3.11 -5.93
N PHE A 337 25.32 -3.79 -5.37
CA PHE A 337 24.86 -3.53 -4.02
C PHE A 337 25.64 -4.39 -3.01
N LYS A 338 26.39 -3.74 -2.13
CA LYS A 338 27.00 -4.36 -0.95
C LYS A 338 26.15 -4.00 0.26
N LEU A 339 25.47 -5.00 0.84
CA LEU A 339 24.91 -4.82 2.18
C LEU A 339 26.09 -4.61 3.13
N ALA A 340 26.06 -3.59 3.98
CA ALA A 340 27.04 -3.50 5.06
C ALA A 340 26.83 -4.70 5.99
N SER A 341 27.85 -5.55 6.10
CA SER A 341 27.89 -6.52 7.20
C SER A 341 27.82 -5.72 8.49
N LEU A 342 26.86 -6.06 9.36
CA LEU A 342 26.97 -5.69 10.77
C LEU A 342 28.07 -6.57 11.37
N ASP A 343 29.31 -6.18 11.11
CA ASP A 343 30.47 -6.73 11.80
C ASP A 343 30.38 -6.27 13.26
N LEU A 344 29.65 -7.05 14.07
CA LEU A 344 29.65 -6.91 15.52
C LEU A 344 31.11 -6.94 15.98
N PRO A 345 31.56 -5.96 16.79
CA PRO A 345 32.85 -6.06 17.45
C PRO A 345 32.91 -7.40 18.21
N ALA A 346 33.98 -8.16 17.98
CA ALA A 346 34.17 -9.43 18.67
C ALA A 346 34.11 -9.22 20.20
N PRO A 347 33.52 -10.15 20.96
CA PRO A 347 33.46 -10.01 22.41
C PRO A 347 34.89 -9.89 22.98
N PRO A 348 35.17 -8.92 23.87
CA PRO A 348 36.50 -8.73 24.39
C PRO A 348 36.97 -9.97 25.14
N THR A 349 38.18 -10.41 24.80
CA THR A 349 38.81 -11.60 25.39
C THR A 349 39.01 -11.39 26.90
N ALA A 350 38.70 -12.42 27.69
CA ALA A 350 38.82 -12.35 29.14
C ALA A 350 40.27 -12.09 29.60
N ALA A 351 40.48 -11.01 30.35
CA ALA A 351 41.72 -10.74 31.06
C ALA A 351 41.48 -9.88 32.32
N THR A 352 41.54 -10.54 33.48
CA THR A 352 41.94 -10.03 34.81
C THR A 352 41.09 -8.95 35.49
N ASP A 353 40.57 -9.29 36.67
CA ASP A 353 40.12 -8.35 37.71
C ASP A 353 41.22 -7.33 38.06
N PRO A 354 40.81 -6.09 38.40
CA PRO A 354 41.33 -5.50 39.62
C PRO A 354 40.25 -4.84 40.51
N SER A 355 40.23 -5.27 41.76
CA SER A 355 39.84 -4.54 42.98
C SER A 355 38.47 -3.85 43.04
N VAL A 356 37.60 -4.42 43.90
CA VAL A 356 36.46 -3.73 44.50
C VAL A 356 36.95 -2.58 45.39
N GLU A 357 36.53 -1.34 45.10
CA GLU A 357 36.32 -0.30 46.11
C GLU A 357 35.40 0.80 45.54
N GLY A 358 34.22 1.00 46.15
CA GLY A 358 33.21 1.93 45.64
C GLY A 358 31.77 1.49 45.91
N VAL A 359 31.38 1.39 47.19
CA VAL A 359 30.00 1.12 47.58
C VAL A 359 29.15 2.36 47.34
N LEU A 360 28.25 2.32 46.36
CA LEU A 360 27.17 3.31 46.23
C LEU A 360 26.15 3.09 47.36
N SER A 361 25.75 4.18 48.02
CA SER A 361 24.79 4.18 49.13
C SER A 361 23.53 4.94 48.71
N ASP A 362 22.36 4.51 49.20
CA ASP A 362 21.02 5.07 48.89
C ASP A 362 20.79 6.53 49.36
N THR A 363 21.84 7.31 49.60
CA THR A 363 21.77 8.70 50.09
C THR A 363 21.69 9.73 48.95
N ASP A 364 22.00 9.35 47.70
CA ASP A 364 22.02 10.24 46.53
C ASP A 364 20.62 10.52 45.92
N LEU A 365 19.53 10.02 46.53
CA LEU A 365 18.15 10.14 46.03
C LEU A 365 17.25 11.10 46.83
N LEU A 366 17.81 12.14 47.44
CA LEU A 366 17.01 13.20 48.09
C LEU A 366 17.14 14.55 47.35
N PRO A 367 16.01 15.24 47.06
CA PRO A 367 16.04 16.52 46.36
C PRO A 367 16.58 17.64 47.27
N SER A 368 17.40 18.52 46.70
CA SER A 368 17.92 19.70 47.39
C SER A 368 16.80 20.70 47.73
N SER A 369 16.58 20.92 49.02
CA SER A 369 15.72 22.00 49.51
C SER A 369 16.45 23.33 49.40
N SER A 370 16.10 24.12 48.37
CA SER A 370 16.54 25.51 48.26
C SER A 370 15.84 26.38 49.30
N SER A 371 16.58 26.81 50.32
CA SER A 371 16.15 27.78 51.32
C SER A 371 15.87 29.15 50.69
N HIS A 372 14.81 29.82 51.15
CA HIS A 372 14.57 31.23 50.91
C HIS A 372 13.99 31.90 52.17
#